data_AF-A0A453QEQ7-F1
#
_entry.id   AF-A0A453QEQ7-F1
#
_cell.length_a   1.000
_cell.length_b   1.000
_cell.length_c   1.000
_cell.angle_alpha   90.00
_cell.angle_beta   90.00
_cell.angle_gamma   90.00
#
_symmetry.space_group_name_H-M   'P 1'
#
loop_
_entity.id
_entity.type
_entity.pdbx_description
1 polymer ?
#
loop_
_entity_poly.entity_id
_entity_poly.type
_entity_poly.pdbx_seq_one_letter_code
_entity_poly.pdbx_strand_id
1 'polypeptide(L)'
;MDANNGSYIIHSPGQFLNTLDPELFQNARMSPSSLRYFGIGLENGNYTVTLLFAEFDFPDTQSWKSRGRRVFDIYVQGERKEQNFDIRKAAGGKSFTAVRKQYTVPVTKNFLDIHLFWAGKGTCCIPTQGYYGPAISALSATPNFTPTVRNAVVKKGSKTGVIAGAIVGVVVLGLLAFAGIFVWRQKKRKLALEQEELYSIVGRPNVLSYGELRSATENFSSNNLLGQGGYGSVFK
;
A
#
# COMPACT_ATOMS: atom_id res chain seq x y z
N MET A 1 24.22 25.68 -3.06
CA MET A 1 23.90 25.33 -4.47
C MET A 1 23.38 23.91 -4.41
N ASP A 2 22.07 23.78 -4.47
CA ASP A 2 21.35 22.55 -4.18
C ASP A 2 21.30 21.64 -5.41
N ALA A 3 21.00 20.35 -5.20
CA ALA A 3 20.80 19.42 -6.30
C ALA A 3 19.64 19.90 -7.20
N ASN A 4 19.82 19.83 -8.52
CA ASN A 4 18.94 20.40 -9.55
C ASN A 4 17.47 19.89 -9.54
N ASN A 5 17.13 18.96 -8.62
CA ASN A 5 15.80 18.36 -8.50
C ASN A 5 15.22 18.39 -7.07
N GLY A 6 15.86 19.09 -6.11
CA GLY A 6 15.36 19.27 -4.73
C GLY A 6 15.21 18.00 -3.87
N SER A 7 15.38 16.80 -4.44
CA SER A 7 15.29 15.53 -3.72
C SER A 7 16.61 15.19 -3.04
N TYR A 8 16.60 15.19 -1.71
CA TYR A 8 17.68 14.67 -0.86
C TYR A 8 17.63 13.14 -0.71
N ILE A 9 16.85 12.46 -1.55
CA ILE A 9 16.72 11.01 -1.58
C ILE A 9 17.18 10.53 -2.96
N ILE A 10 18.14 9.61 -2.94
CA ILE A 10 18.62 8.87 -4.10
C ILE A 10 18.02 7.46 -4.07
N HIS A 11 17.72 6.94 -5.25
CA HIS A 11 17.11 5.63 -5.43
C HIS A 11 17.82 4.85 -6.53
N SER A 12 18.01 3.55 -6.31
CA SER A 12 18.47 2.63 -7.35
C SER A 12 17.77 1.26 -7.24
N PRO A 13 17.19 0.75 -8.34
CA PRO A 13 16.56 -0.57 -8.37
C PRO A 13 17.59 -1.72 -8.44
N GLY A 14 18.88 -1.43 -8.30
CA GLY A 14 19.95 -2.41 -8.42
C GLY A 14 19.93 -3.49 -7.33
N GLN A 15 20.64 -4.59 -7.60
CA GLN A 15 20.82 -5.66 -6.62
C GLN A 15 22.01 -5.31 -5.71
N PHE A 16 21.78 -5.33 -4.40
CA PHE A 16 22.80 -5.02 -3.40
C PHE A 16 23.45 -6.29 -2.86
N LEU A 17 24.78 -6.31 -2.85
CA LEU A 17 25.60 -7.41 -2.33
C LEU A 17 25.91 -7.21 -0.85
N ASN A 18 26.37 -8.28 -0.19
CA ASN A 18 26.78 -8.28 1.23
C ASN A 18 25.66 -7.89 2.22
N THR A 19 24.40 -8.19 1.87
CA THR A 19 23.23 -7.96 2.70
C THR A 19 22.20 -9.08 2.49
N LEU A 20 21.42 -9.38 3.54
CA LEU A 20 20.24 -10.24 3.47
C LEU A 20 18.97 -9.44 3.14
N ASP A 21 19.01 -8.12 3.31
CA ASP A 21 17.89 -7.20 3.16
C ASP A 21 18.25 -6.14 2.09
N PRO A 22 18.23 -6.49 0.79
CA PRO A 22 18.64 -5.58 -0.28
C PRO A 22 17.72 -4.36 -0.41
N GLU A 23 16.45 -4.49 -0.04
CA GLU A 23 15.45 -3.42 -0.10
C GLU A 23 15.83 -2.21 0.77
N LEU A 24 16.54 -2.42 1.88
CA LEU A 24 17.02 -1.34 2.75
C LEU A 24 18.03 -0.41 2.06
N PHE A 25 18.70 -0.88 1.01
CA PHE A 25 19.77 -0.15 0.32
C PHE A 25 19.31 0.49 -0.99
N GLN A 26 18.11 0.17 -1.47
CA GLN A 26 17.55 0.75 -2.70
C GLN A 26 17.35 2.26 -2.59
N ASN A 27 17.14 2.77 -1.38
CA ASN A 27 17.04 4.20 -1.10
C ASN A 27 18.17 4.65 -0.18
N ALA A 28 18.63 5.88 -0.37
CA ALA A 28 19.49 6.56 0.58
C ALA A 28 19.18 8.04 0.65
N ARG A 29 19.35 8.62 1.84
CA ARG A 29 19.31 10.07 2.01
C ARG A 29 20.70 10.63 1.76
N MET A 30 20.78 11.72 1.01
CA MET A 30 22.02 12.43 0.71
C MET A 30 21.90 13.91 1.04
N SER A 31 23.03 14.54 1.39
CA SER A 31 23.17 15.99 1.41
C SER A 31 24.54 16.39 0.87
N PRO A 32 24.70 17.55 0.21
CA PRO A 32 26.01 18.05 -0.20
C PRO A 32 26.95 18.35 0.97
N SER A 33 26.43 18.76 2.12
CA SER A 33 27.24 19.26 3.24
C SER A 33 27.16 18.38 4.47
N SER A 34 25.95 18.11 4.94
CA SER A 34 25.73 17.43 6.22
C SER A 34 24.39 16.72 6.29
N LEU A 35 24.38 15.58 6.98
CA LEU A 35 23.18 14.93 7.48
C LEU A 35 23.30 14.78 9.00
N ARG A 36 22.29 15.24 9.73
CA ARG A 36 22.25 15.13 11.19
C ARG A 36 20.94 14.52 11.66
N TYR A 37 21.03 13.60 12.60
CA TYR A 37 19.91 12.84 13.13
C TYR A 37 19.93 12.89 14.65
N PHE A 38 18.75 13.08 15.23
CA PHE A 38 18.55 13.11 16.67
C PHE A 38 17.56 12.02 17.07
N GLY A 39 17.95 11.15 18.00
CA GLY A 39 17.03 10.33 18.77
C GLY A 39 16.69 11.06 20.07
N ILE A 40 15.45 11.47 20.28
CA ILE A 40 15.02 12.27 21.43
C ILE A 40 14.16 11.41 22.35
N GLY A 41 14.24 11.64 23.67
CA GLY A 41 13.44 10.90 24.66
C GLY A 41 13.94 9.47 24.87
N LEU A 42 15.21 9.22 24.60
CA LEU A 42 15.85 7.94 24.88
C LEU A 42 16.11 7.82 26.38
N GLU A 43 16.03 6.61 26.92
CA GLU A 43 16.46 6.34 28.29
C GLU A 43 17.99 6.42 28.35
N ASN A 44 18.56 6.90 29.46
CA ASN A 44 20.00 7.00 29.57
C ASN A 44 20.63 5.61 29.71
N GLY A 45 21.68 5.36 28.94
CA GLY A 45 22.35 4.07 28.91
C GLY A 45 23.19 3.88 27.66
N ASN A 46 23.79 2.71 27.52
CA ASN A 46 24.59 2.38 26.35
C ASN A 46 23.70 1.94 25.20
N TYR A 47 23.89 2.55 24.03
CA TYR A 47 23.21 2.20 22.79
C TYR A 47 24.22 1.71 21.77
N THR A 48 23.79 0.72 21.00
CA THR A 48 24.48 0.30 19.79
C THR A 48 23.86 1.00 18.59
N VAL A 49 24.61 1.93 18.01
CA VAL A 49 24.25 2.66 16.79
C VAL A 49 24.75 1.88 15.60
N THR A 50 23.85 1.51 14.69
CA THR A 50 24.18 0.86 13.43
C THR A 50 23.87 1.80 12.27
N LEU A 51 24.86 2.05 11.42
CA LEU A 51 24.75 2.87 10.21
C LEU A 51 24.96 1.97 8.99
N LEU A 52 24.04 2.05 8.04
CA LEU A 52 24.04 1.24 6.82
C LEU A 52 24.24 2.12 5.60
N PHE A 53 25.24 1.77 4.80
CA PHE A 53 25.70 2.53 3.65
C PHE A 53 25.80 1.62 2.42
N ALA A 54 25.57 2.19 1.24
CA ALA A 54 25.98 1.62 -0.04
C ALA A 54 26.24 2.76 -1.03
N GLU A 55 27.29 2.63 -1.85
CA GLU A 55 27.57 3.57 -2.93
C GLU A 55 27.01 3.01 -4.24
N PHE A 56 26.15 3.79 -4.90
CA PHE A 56 25.49 3.38 -6.14
C PHE A 56 25.31 4.53 -7.14
N ASP A 57 25.71 5.76 -6.80
CA ASP A 57 25.76 6.88 -7.75
C ASP A 57 27.08 6.87 -8.55
N PHE A 58 28.12 6.26 -8.00
CA PHE A 58 29.41 6.05 -8.64
C PHE A 58 29.56 4.58 -9.05
N PRO A 59 29.05 4.16 -10.23
CA PRO A 59 29.01 2.75 -10.60
C PRO A 59 30.42 2.19 -10.88
N ASP A 60 30.52 0.86 -10.91
CA ASP A 60 31.76 0.17 -11.26
C ASP A 60 32.05 0.19 -12.77
N THR A 61 31.03 0.43 -13.60
CA THR A 61 31.18 0.53 -15.05
C THR A 61 32.09 1.69 -15.42
N GLN A 62 33.13 1.39 -16.21
CA GLN A 62 34.15 2.37 -16.55
C GLN A 62 33.53 3.55 -17.31
N SER A 63 33.43 4.67 -16.63
CA SER A 63 32.83 5.90 -17.14
C SER A 63 33.40 7.10 -16.39
N TRP A 64 33.10 8.31 -16.83
CA TRP A 64 33.49 9.50 -16.06
C TRP A 64 32.82 9.52 -14.66
N LYS A 65 31.62 8.94 -14.52
CA LYS A 65 30.89 8.83 -13.24
C LYS A 65 31.59 7.90 -12.25
N SER A 66 32.22 6.82 -12.73
CA SER A 66 32.90 5.85 -11.85
C SER A 66 34.15 6.42 -11.17
N ARG A 67 34.63 7.59 -11.60
CA ARG A 67 35.75 8.32 -10.98
C ARG A 67 35.32 9.13 -9.75
N GLY A 68 34.01 9.24 -9.50
CA GLY A 68 33.47 9.92 -8.33
C GLY A 68 33.93 9.29 -7.02
N ARG A 69 34.10 10.12 -5.99
CA ARG A 69 34.45 9.69 -4.63
C ARG A 69 33.59 10.44 -3.62
N ARG A 70 32.90 9.68 -2.78
CA ARG A 70 32.12 10.19 -1.65
C ARG A 70 32.91 10.00 -0.38
N VAL A 71 33.31 11.10 0.24
CA VAL A 71 34.17 11.07 1.43
C VAL A 71 33.62 12.02 2.48
N PHE A 72 33.29 11.51 3.66
CA PHE A 72 32.74 12.32 4.76
C PHE A 72 33.21 11.77 6.11
N ASP A 73 33.10 12.59 7.14
CA ASP A 73 33.37 12.18 8.51
C ASP A 73 32.09 11.67 9.18
N ILE A 74 32.22 10.70 10.08
CA ILE A 74 31.12 10.17 10.90
C ILE A 74 31.35 10.59 12.35
N TYR A 75 30.38 11.32 12.91
CA TYR A 75 30.31 11.68 14.31
C TYR A 75 29.12 11.00 14.97
N VAL A 76 29.33 10.47 16.17
CA VAL A 76 28.27 9.91 17.01
C VAL A 76 28.46 10.44 18.42
N GLN A 77 27.42 11.04 19.00
CA GLN A 77 27.48 11.77 20.28
C GLN A 77 28.58 12.85 20.30
N GLY A 78 28.79 13.55 19.19
CA GLY A 78 29.81 14.59 19.04
C GLY A 78 31.25 14.07 18.88
N GLU A 79 31.51 12.78 19.09
CA GLU A 79 32.83 12.18 18.87
C GLU A 79 33.00 11.73 17.41
N ARG A 80 34.13 12.07 16.79
CA ARG A 80 34.48 11.58 15.45
C ARG A 80 34.85 10.11 15.50
N LYS A 81 33.98 9.25 14.99
CA LYS A 81 34.20 7.80 14.92
C LYS A 81 34.94 7.38 13.66
N GLU A 82 34.73 8.08 12.54
CA GLU A 82 35.48 7.84 11.29
C GLU A 82 35.87 9.18 10.68
N GLN A 83 37.12 9.27 10.21
CA GLN A 83 37.61 10.41 9.45
C GLN A 83 37.83 9.99 8.00
N ASN A 84 37.36 10.81 7.05
CA ASN A 84 37.44 10.54 5.61
C ASN A 84 36.84 9.17 5.23
N PHE A 85 35.71 8.81 5.81
CA PHE A 85 35.00 7.59 5.48
C PHE A 85 34.55 7.63 4.02
N ASP A 86 35.01 6.63 3.26
CA ASP A 86 34.65 6.40 1.87
C ASP A 86 33.89 5.08 1.79
N ILE A 87 32.61 5.17 1.40
CA ILE A 87 31.68 4.02 1.37
C ILE A 87 32.21 2.94 0.41
N ARG A 88 32.65 3.35 -0.79
CA ARG A 88 33.13 2.42 -1.82
C ARG A 88 34.44 1.77 -1.41
N LYS A 89 35.35 2.54 -0.80
CA LYS A 89 36.58 1.98 -0.22
C LYS A 89 36.29 0.96 0.88
N ALA A 90 35.34 1.25 1.77
CA ALA A 90 34.92 0.33 2.82
C ALA A 90 34.23 -0.93 2.27
N ALA A 91 33.64 -0.86 1.09
CA ALA A 91 33.07 -1.99 0.35
C ALA A 91 34.10 -2.79 -0.48
N GLY A 92 35.40 -2.56 -0.30
CA GLY A 92 36.45 -3.23 -1.08
C GLY A 92 36.57 -2.70 -2.52
N GLY A 93 36.17 -1.46 -2.76
CA GLY A 93 36.24 -0.79 -4.07
C GLY A 93 35.03 -1.03 -4.97
N LYS A 94 34.01 -1.75 -4.49
CA LYS A 94 32.83 -2.11 -5.27
C LYS A 94 31.63 -1.22 -4.97
N SER A 95 30.86 -0.94 -6.00
CA SER A 95 29.56 -0.27 -5.90
C SER A 95 28.48 -1.29 -5.58
N PHE A 96 27.27 -0.84 -5.24
CA PHE A 96 26.12 -1.71 -4.93
C PHE A 96 26.42 -2.78 -3.87
N THR A 97 27.32 -2.48 -2.94
CA THR A 97 27.76 -3.39 -1.89
C THR A 97 27.49 -2.76 -0.53
N ALA A 98 26.74 -3.46 0.31
CA ALA A 98 26.36 -2.98 1.62
C ALA A 98 27.57 -2.91 2.58
N VAL A 99 27.64 -1.79 3.30
CA VAL A 99 28.63 -1.52 4.35
C VAL A 99 27.89 -1.20 5.65
N ARG A 100 28.23 -1.93 6.70
CA ARG A 100 27.68 -1.74 8.05
C ARG A 100 28.77 -1.16 8.95
N LYS A 101 28.44 -0.08 9.65
CA LYS A 101 29.26 0.49 10.72
C LYS A 101 28.48 0.46 12.02
N GLN A 102 29.14 0.05 13.10
CA GLN A 102 28.50 -0.12 14.40
C GLN A 102 29.34 0.55 15.49
N TYR A 103 28.68 1.33 16.34
CA TYR A 103 29.32 2.07 17.43
C TYR A 103 28.50 1.94 18.70
N THR A 104 29.13 1.53 19.79
CA THR A 104 28.51 1.59 21.12
C THR A 104 28.82 2.94 21.75
N VAL A 105 27.78 3.68 22.13
CA VAL A 105 27.91 5.03 22.71
C VAL A 105 26.98 5.21 23.91
N PRO A 106 27.40 5.98 24.93
CA PRO A 106 26.54 6.32 26.05
C PRO A 106 25.57 7.46 25.67
N VAL A 107 24.30 7.29 26.02
CA VAL A 107 23.28 8.34 26.03
C VAL A 107 23.12 8.82 27.46
N THR A 108 23.43 10.10 27.71
CA THR A 108 23.45 10.70 29.06
C THR A 108 22.45 11.83 29.26
N LYS A 109 21.93 12.41 28.17
CA LYS A 109 21.03 13.56 28.18
C LYS A 109 19.70 13.25 27.50
N ASN A 110 19.28 11.99 27.53
CA ASN A 110 18.07 11.49 26.88
C ASN A 110 18.00 11.75 25.36
N PHE A 111 19.13 12.09 24.74
CA PHE A 111 19.23 12.24 23.31
C PHE A 111 20.50 11.58 22.75
N LEU A 112 20.36 11.14 21.50
CA LEU A 112 21.43 10.60 20.67
C LEU A 112 21.60 11.51 19.45
N ASP A 113 22.83 11.92 19.15
CA ASP A 113 23.18 12.71 17.96
C ASP A 113 24.08 11.90 17.03
N ILE A 114 23.71 11.83 15.75
CA ILE A 114 24.51 11.25 14.67
C ILE A 114 24.70 12.34 13.62
N HIS A 115 25.94 12.66 13.31
CA HIS A 115 26.27 13.71 12.35
C HIS A 115 27.25 13.17 11.31
N LEU A 116 26.81 13.16 10.06
CA LEU A 116 27.62 12.85 8.89
C LEU A 116 27.99 14.18 8.24
N PHE A 117 29.29 14.45 8.10
CA PHE A 117 29.77 15.78 7.70
C PHE A 117 30.77 15.70 6.56
N TRP A 118 30.51 16.45 5.50
CA TRP A 118 31.44 16.60 4.39
C TRP A 118 32.47 17.70 4.69
N ALA A 119 33.70 17.29 4.98
CA ALA A 119 34.81 18.19 5.29
C ALA A 119 35.58 18.68 4.03
N GLY A 120 34.95 18.71 2.85
CA GLY A 120 35.56 19.23 1.63
C GLY A 120 36.39 18.23 0.80
N LYS A 121 36.29 16.92 1.06
CA LYS A 121 37.05 15.87 0.34
C LYS A 121 36.18 15.05 -0.59
N GLY A 122 36.80 14.39 -1.58
CA GLY A 122 36.08 13.64 -2.61
C GLY A 122 35.84 14.47 -3.86
N THR A 123 34.73 14.25 -4.56
CA THR A 123 34.44 14.89 -5.85
C THR A 123 33.17 15.73 -5.79
N CYS A 124 33.25 17.04 -6.02
CA CYS A 124 32.11 17.99 -5.90
C CYS A 124 31.01 17.86 -6.97
N CYS A 125 31.34 17.29 -8.12
CA CYS A 125 30.66 17.65 -9.36
C CYS A 125 30.41 16.42 -10.25
N ILE A 126 30.52 15.24 -9.65
CA ILE A 126 30.24 13.95 -10.28
C ILE A 126 29.12 13.30 -9.45
N PRO A 127 28.07 12.74 -10.07
CA PRO A 127 27.66 12.97 -11.46
C PRO A 127 27.18 14.41 -11.70
N THR A 128 26.65 15.09 -10.69
CA THR A 128 26.22 16.49 -10.79
C THR A 128 26.58 17.22 -9.50
N GLN A 129 26.50 18.54 -9.51
CA GLN A 129 26.71 19.32 -8.30
C GLN A 129 25.67 18.94 -7.23
N GLY A 130 26.15 18.72 -6.02
CA GLY A 130 25.32 18.31 -4.87
C GLY A 130 25.52 16.86 -4.46
N TYR A 131 26.10 16.03 -5.34
CA TYR A 131 26.22 14.59 -5.13
C TYR A 131 27.43 14.14 -4.30
N TYR A 132 28.11 15.07 -3.62
CA TYR A 132 29.45 14.84 -3.06
C TYR A 132 29.51 14.63 -1.55
N GLY A 133 28.46 15.02 -0.83
CA GLY A 133 28.45 14.92 0.62
C GLY A 133 28.00 13.54 1.14
N PRO A 134 27.63 13.44 2.42
CA PRO A 134 27.24 12.17 3.02
C PRO A 134 26.00 11.56 2.37
N ALA A 135 25.99 10.23 2.26
CA ALA A 135 24.83 9.44 1.87
C ALA A 135 24.66 8.28 2.85
N ILE A 136 23.43 7.97 3.27
CA ILE A 136 23.12 6.87 4.19
C ILE A 136 21.81 6.20 3.80
N SER A 137 21.80 4.86 3.77
CA SER A 137 20.61 4.08 3.41
C SER A 137 19.67 3.93 4.61
N ALA A 138 20.21 3.50 5.75
CA ALA A 138 19.45 3.30 6.96
C ALA A 138 20.32 3.48 8.21
N LEU A 139 19.67 3.73 9.34
CA LEU A 139 20.30 3.78 10.65
C LEU A 139 19.37 3.18 11.71
N SER A 140 19.95 2.65 12.77
CA SER A 140 19.21 2.21 13.95
C SER A 140 20.02 2.46 15.21
N ALA A 141 19.32 2.64 16.34
CA ALA A 141 19.91 2.74 17.65
C ALA A 141 19.18 1.76 18.59
N THR A 142 19.88 0.74 19.05
CA THR A 142 19.31 -0.30 19.92
C THR A 142 19.89 -0.16 21.34
N PRO A 143 19.05 -0.09 22.39
CA PRO A 143 19.56 -0.07 23.75
C PRO A 143 20.24 -1.41 24.08
N ASN A 144 21.38 -1.37 24.76
CA ASN A 144 22.06 -2.56 25.28
C ASN A 144 21.53 -2.96 26.67
N PHE A 145 20.31 -2.54 26.99
CA PHE A 145 19.62 -2.75 28.26
C PHE A 145 18.12 -2.91 27.97
N THR A 146 17.38 -3.40 28.95
CA THR A 146 15.91 -3.47 28.86
C THR A 146 15.34 -2.11 29.22
N PRO A 147 14.77 -1.34 28.27
CA PRO A 147 14.21 -0.05 28.59
C PRO A 147 13.03 -0.19 29.55
N THR A 148 13.00 0.65 30.57
CA THR A 148 11.91 0.69 31.56
C THR A 148 10.66 1.34 30.96
N VAL A 149 10.85 2.23 29.98
CA VAL A 149 9.78 2.93 29.29
C VAL A 149 9.31 2.10 28.09
N ARG A 150 8.14 1.45 28.22
CA ARG A 150 7.51 0.76 27.09
C ARG A 150 6.98 1.79 26.09
N ASN A 151 7.74 2.07 25.03
CA ASN A 151 7.16 2.56 23.79
C ASN A 151 6.39 1.40 23.15
N ALA A 152 5.13 1.22 23.58
CA ALA A 152 4.24 0.29 22.92
C ALA A 152 4.02 0.79 21.49
N VAL A 153 4.81 0.27 20.54
CA VAL A 153 4.43 0.30 19.13
C VAL A 153 3.10 -0.42 19.10
N VAL A 154 2.01 0.33 18.96
CA VAL A 154 0.69 -0.20 18.70
C VAL A 154 0.82 -0.95 17.39
N LYS A 155 1.09 -2.27 17.46
CA LYS A 155 1.00 -3.17 16.32
C LYS A 155 -0.46 -3.09 15.88
N LYS A 156 -0.73 -2.21 14.92
CA LYS A 156 -2.04 -2.11 14.29
C LYS A 156 -2.24 -3.44 13.57
N GLY A 157 -2.97 -4.35 14.21
CA GLY A 157 -3.26 -5.68 13.67
C GLY A 157 -3.76 -5.54 12.25
N SER A 158 -3.13 -6.25 11.33
CA SER A 158 -3.52 -6.23 9.93
C SER A 158 -4.97 -6.71 9.81
N LYS A 159 -5.82 -5.90 9.18
CA LYS A 159 -7.23 -6.22 8.90
C LYS A 159 -7.38 -7.23 7.76
N THR A 160 -6.28 -7.84 7.28
CA THR A 160 -6.27 -8.76 6.12
C THR A 160 -7.21 -9.96 6.33
N GLY A 161 -7.29 -10.50 7.55
CA GLY A 161 -8.21 -11.62 7.85
C GLY A 161 -9.69 -11.23 7.74
N VAL A 162 -10.04 -10.01 8.13
CA VAL A 162 -11.43 -9.51 8.05
C VAL A 162 -11.84 -9.24 6.61
N ILE A 163 -10.92 -8.67 5.81
CA ILE A 163 -11.16 -8.38 4.39
C ILE A 163 -11.30 -9.69 3.59
N ALA A 164 -10.43 -10.68 3.83
CA ALA A 164 -10.52 -11.98 3.19
C ALA A 164 -11.84 -12.70 3.53
N GLY A 165 -12.27 -12.68 4.80
CA GLY A 165 -13.54 -13.28 5.23
C GLY A 165 -14.77 -12.63 4.59
N ALA A 166 -14.78 -11.30 4.46
CA ALA A 166 -15.90 -10.58 3.86
C ALA A 166 -16.07 -10.91 2.37
N ILE A 167 -14.97 -11.00 1.61
CA ILE A 167 -15.00 -11.31 0.18
C ILE A 167 -15.55 -12.72 -0.06
N VAL A 168 -15.09 -13.71 0.72
CA VAL A 168 -15.58 -15.09 0.61
C VAL A 168 -17.07 -15.17 0.91
N GLY A 169 -17.55 -14.44 1.94
CA GLY A 169 -18.96 -14.40 2.29
C GLY A 169 -19.84 -13.84 1.16
N VAL A 170 -19.43 -12.74 0.52
CA VAL A 170 -20.18 -12.12 -0.59
C VAL A 170 -20.26 -13.04 -1.80
N VAL A 171 -19.16 -13.74 -2.14
CA VAL A 171 -19.14 -14.67 -3.29
C VAL A 171 -20.07 -15.84 -3.06
N VAL A 172 -20.06 -16.45 -1.86
CA VAL A 172 -20.94 -17.59 -1.53
C VAL A 172 -22.41 -17.17 -1.55
N LEU A 173 -22.76 -16.04 -0.96
CA LEU A 173 -24.13 -15.52 -0.97
C LEU A 173 -24.60 -15.18 -2.39
N GLY A 174 -23.72 -14.61 -3.23
CA GLY A 174 -24.01 -14.32 -4.63
C GLY A 174 -24.32 -15.58 -5.44
N LEU A 175 -23.53 -16.65 -5.25
CA LEU A 175 -23.77 -17.93 -5.92
C LEU A 175 -25.08 -18.59 -5.50
N LEU A 176 -25.42 -18.55 -4.21
CA LEU A 176 -26.70 -19.07 -3.70
C LEU A 176 -27.90 -18.31 -4.25
N ALA A 177 -27.82 -16.97 -4.30
CA ALA A 177 -28.86 -16.13 -4.89
C ALA A 177 -29.03 -16.43 -6.39
N PHE A 178 -27.92 -16.58 -7.12
CA PHE A 178 -27.95 -16.90 -8.56
C PHE A 178 -28.59 -18.28 -8.82
N ALA A 179 -28.21 -19.30 -8.05
CA ALA A 179 -28.82 -20.63 -8.14
C ALA A 179 -30.32 -20.60 -7.82
N GLY A 180 -30.72 -19.86 -6.78
CA GLY A 180 -32.13 -19.68 -6.42
C GLY A 180 -32.96 -19.02 -7.53
N ILE A 181 -32.43 -17.96 -8.15
CA ILE A 181 -33.08 -17.29 -9.29
C ILE A 181 -33.18 -18.23 -10.49
N PHE A 182 -32.14 -19.01 -10.76
CA PHE A 182 -32.12 -19.97 -11.87
C PHE A 182 -33.19 -21.07 -11.69
N VAL A 183 -33.27 -21.67 -10.50
CA VAL A 183 -34.30 -22.68 -10.16
C VAL A 183 -35.70 -22.07 -10.23
N TRP A 184 -35.89 -20.85 -9.74
CA TRP A 184 -37.19 -20.18 -9.80
C TRP A 184 -37.63 -19.91 -11.24
N ARG A 185 -36.70 -19.48 -12.12
CA ARG A 185 -36.97 -19.29 -13.55
C ARG A 185 -37.30 -20.61 -14.25
N GLN A 186 -36.59 -21.69 -13.95
CA GLN A 186 -36.88 -23.04 -14.46
C GLN A 186 -38.28 -23.48 -14.07
N LYS A 187 -38.65 -23.33 -12.78
CA LYS A 187 -39.98 -23.69 -12.28
C LYS A 187 -41.09 -22.86 -12.94
N LYS A 188 -40.90 -21.56 -13.12
CA LYS A 188 -41.85 -20.70 -13.85
C LYS A 188 -42.04 -21.14 -15.29
N ARG A 189 -40.97 -21.52 -16.00
CA ARG A 189 -41.06 -22.03 -17.37
C ARG A 189 -41.86 -23.33 -17.44
N LYS A 190 -41.63 -24.25 -16.51
CA LYS A 190 -42.38 -25.52 -16.45
C LYS A 190 -43.88 -25.29 -16.21
N LEU A 191 -44.23 -24.41 -15.27
CA LEU A 191 -45.63 -24.04 -14.98
C LEU A 191 -46.34 -23.41 -16.19
N ALA A 192 -45.66 -22.53 -16.93
CA ALA A 192 -46.23 -21.91 -18.13
C ALA A 192 -46.55 -22.95 -19.22
N LEU A 193 -45.68 -23.97 -19.37
CA LEU A 193 -45.86 -25.04 -20.35
C LEU A 193 -46.99 -26.00 -19.94
N GLU A 194 -47.07 -26.40 -18.67
CA GLU A 194 -48.18 -27.20 -18.14
C GLU A 194 -49.53 -26.48 -18.30
N GLN A 195 -49.55 -25.15 -18.09
CA GLN A 195 -50.76 -24.34 -18.27
C GLN A 195 -51.16 -24.26 -19.75
N GLU A 196 -50.21 -24.13 -20.68
CA GLU A 196 -50.45 -24.15 -22.13
C GLU A 196 -50.98 -25.51 -22.60
N GLU A 197 -50.41 -26.62 -22.11
CA GLU A 197 -50.93 -27.98 -22.37
C GLU A 197 -52.35 -28.16 -21.80
N LEU A 198 -52.65 -27.64 -20.60
CA LEU A 198 -54.00 -27.69 -20.06
C LEU A 198 -55.00 -26.91 -20.94
N TYR A 199 -54.59 -25.73 -21.44
CA TYR A 199 -55.43 -24.93 -22.33
C TYR A 199 -55.67 -25.60 -23.69
N SER A 200 -54.71 -26.38 -24.20
CA SER A 200 -54.87 -27.10 -25.47
C SER A 200 -55.82 -28.32 -25.32
N ILE A 201 -55.90 -28.92 -24.14
CA ILE A 201 -56.79 -30.05 -23.85
C ILE A 201 -58.23 -29.61 -23.53
N VAL A 202 -58.40 -28.57 -22.68
CA VAL A 202 -59.73 -28.17 -22.15
C VAL A 202 -60.44 -27.14 -23.05
N GLY A 203 -59.71 -26.51 -23.97
CA GLY A 203 -60.20 -25.37 -24.73
C GLY A 203 -60.11 -24.08 -23.90
N ARG A 204 -59.68 -22.98 -24.52
CA ARG A 204 -59.47 -21.70 -23.84
C ARG A 204 -60.82 -21.11 -23.41
N PRO A 205 -61.10 -20.92 -22.10
CA PRO A 205 -62.30 -20.18 -21.70
C PRO A 205 -62.20 -18.73 -22.20
N ASN A 206 -63.30 -18.16 -22.70
CA ASN A 206 -63.38 -16.74 -23.05
C ASN A 206 -63.33 -15.90 -21.77
N VAL A 207 -62.11 -15.67 -21.27
CA VAL A 207 -61.86 -14.77 -20.14
C VAL A 207 -61.86 -13.35 -20.68
N LEU A 208 -63.02 -12.71 -20.64
CA LEU A 208 -63.12 -11.28 -20.94
C LEU A 208 -62.46 -10.48 -19.83
N SER A 209 -61.56 -9.58 -20.19
CA SER A 209 -60.88 -8.72 -19.22
C SER A 209 -61.86 -7.70 -18.65
N TYR A 210 -61.64 -7.24 -17.42
CA TYR A 210 -62.44 -6.17 -16.83
C TYR A 210 -62.47 -4.91 -17.72
N GLY A 211 -61.38 -4.62 -18.44
CA GLY A 211 -61.32 -3.51 -19.39
C GLY A 211 -62.25 -3.70 -20.59
N GLU A 212 -62.42 -4.93 -21.07
CA GLU A 212 -63.35 -5.24 -22.17
C GLU A 212 -64.79 -5.13 -21.69
N LEU A 213 -65.11 -5.68 -20.51
CA LEU A 213 -66.43 -5.54 -19.88
C LEU A 213 -66.77 -4.07 -19.62
N ARG A 214 -65.82 -3.30 -19.10
CA ARG A 214 -65.96 -1.87 -18.86
C ARG A 214 -66.15 -1.10 -20.16
N SER A 215 -65.41 -1.43 -21.22
CA SER A 215 -65.55 -0.75 -22.51
C SER A 215 -66.88 -1.09 -23.18
N ALA A 216 -67.29 -2.37 -23.18
CA ALA A 216 -68.53 -2.82 -23.80
C ALA A 216 -69.77 -2.20 -23.13
N THR A 217 -69.74 -2.08 -21.81
CA THR A 217 -70.84 -1.51 -21.02
C THR A 217 -70.79 0.02 -20.91
N GLU A 218 -69.88 0.69 -21.62
CA GLU A 218 -69.59 2.13 -21.51
C GLU A 218 -69.42 2.58 -20.05
N ASN A 219 -68.49 1.91 -19.37
CA ASN A 219 -68.19 2.08 -17.95
C ASN A 219 -69.40 1.79 -17.05
N PHE A 220 -70.15 0.72 -17.35
CA PHE A 220 -71.37 0.34 -16.63
C PHE A 220 -72.38 1.48 -16.56
N SER A 221 -72.55 2.18 -17.70
CA SER A 221 -73.50 3.29 -17.84
C SER A 221 -74.92 2.81 -17.58
N SER A 222 -75.72 3.61 -16.85
CA SER A 222 -77.14 3.32 -16.63
C SER A 222 -77.94 3.22 -17.93
N ASN A 223 -77.48 3.86 -19.01
CA ASN A 223 -78.10 3.75 -20.33
C ASN A 223 -77.99 2.34 -20.94
N ASN A 224 -76.98 1.57 -20.52
CA ASN A 224 -76.74 0.20 -20.96
C ASN A 224 -77.20 -0.83 -19.92
N LEU A 225 -77.84 -0.41 -18.83
CA LEU A 225 -78.42 -1.32 -17.85
C LEU A 225 -79.65 -2.00 -18.45
N LEU A 226 -79.57 -3.32 -18.64
CA LEU A 226 -80.69 -4.15 -19.11
C LEU A 226 -81.67 -4.47 -17.99
N GLY A 227 -81.17 -4.59 -16.75
CA GLY A 227 -82.01 -4.89 -15.59
C GLY A 227 -81.19 -5.14 -14.35
N GLN A 228 -81.85 -5.07 -13.19
CA GLN A 228 -81.26 -5.34 -11.89
C GLN A 228 -82.15 -6.30 -11.10
N GLY A 229 -81.56 -7.36 -10.56
CA GLY A 229 -82.26 -8.35 -9.72
C GLY A 229 -81.41 -8.76 -8.52
N GLY A 230 -81.84 -9.81 -7.81
CA GLY A 230 -81.16 -10.32 -6.61
C GLY A 230 -79.73 -10.81 -6.83
N TYR A 231 -79.33 -11.04 -8.09
CA TYR A 231 -77.97 -11.46 -8.48
C TYR A 231 -77.11 -10.33 -9.06
N GLY A 232 -77.59 -9.09 -9.00
CA GLY A 232 -76.87 -7.90 -9.47
C GLY A 232 -77.46 -7.27 -10.73
N SER A 233 -76.70 -6.34 -11.29
CA SER A 233 -77.05 -5.56 -12.49
C SER A 233 -76.49 -6.21 -13.74
N VAL A 234 -77.32 -6.32 -14.77
CA VAL A 234 -76.94 -6.85 -16.08
C VAL A 234 -76.90 -5.69 -17.06
N PHE A 235 -75.78 -5.55 -17.78
CA PHE A 235 -75.58 -4.51 -18.78
C PHE A 235 -75.49 -5.14 -20.18
N LYS A 236 -75.95 -4.43 -21.21
CA LYS A 236 -75.73 -4.80 -22.62
C LYS A 236 -74.41 -4.26 -23.15
#